data_AF-A0A481CDX5-F1
#
_entry.id   AF-A0A481CDX5-F1
#
_cell.length_a   1.000
_cell.length_b   1.000
_cell.length_c   1.000
_cell.angle_alpha   90.00
_cell.angle_beta   90.00
_cell.angle_gamma   90.00
#
_symmetry.space_group_name_H-M   'P 1'
#
loop_
_entity.id
_entity.type
_entity.pdbx_description
1 polymer ?
#
loop_
_entity_poly.entity_id
_entity_poly.type
_entity_poly.pdbx_seq_one_letter_code
_entity_poly.pdbx_strand_id
1 'polypeptide(L)'
;MELAQEARELGRWAAEEMEAPVAARAPESTLRRLCLGQGADIWAYVLRHVHSQRSVKKIRGNLLWYGLQDSPEARRKLELEAAVARLQAEILELDQSLELMERETEAQDMAMEQAVQRMQDTQRRALLLRAQAGVIRRQQRVLQDPTQRLQNQLKRLQDIERKARVDINFGPLASADLGLEPMVLGDVRTACSLRTQFLQKLLIPQAKRGSVLTPQDDHFGTSYQQWLSSVETLLTNHPPGHVLAAMEHLAAEREAEIRSLCNLDGLQDTEIARPQAPDQSDSGQALPPMVHLIQEGWRSVGVLVTQRGPLLKEHQILSQRLLGLMEQVERCALGSSERQALVLGLRGCALWAELKALRAMSQELEEAAGRRQLLLQELQTKQQRILHWRQLVEETQEQVRLLIKGNSASKTRLCRSPGEVLALVQRKVVPTSEAVAPQSQELLRCLEEEARHLPHLLLGPLLRHSPGGLQPLPTVLPSIYQLHPASPKGSSLIVLSHMLGLPTGKAPELLLPKAASLRQDLLFLQDQRSLRCWYLLHMKTSLPPGPSTQELLQIQASQEKEQNENLGQALRRLENRLRQTLERIPKLQGVVGDWWEQPGQATLSGELCQGLTLPQWQLRWVQAQGALQQLCG
;
A
#
# COMPACT_ATOMS: atom_id res chain seq x y z
N MET A 1 -4.40 -65.07 100.09
CA MET A 1 -3.49 -65.52 101.17
C MET A 1 -2.10 -65.89 100.65
N GLU A 2 -1.94 -66.20 99.36
CA GLU A 2 -0.67 -66.64 98.75
C GLU A 2 0.42 -65.54 98.65
N LEU A 3 0.07 -64.30 98.26
CA LEU A 3 1.02 -63.18 98.13
C LEU A 3 1.77 -62.80 99.43
N ALA A 4 1.12 -62.99 100.59
CA ALA A 4 1.75 -62.72 101.88
C ALA A 4 2.78 -63.80 102.26
N GLN A 5 2.64 -65.01 101.71
CA GLN A 5 3.55 -66.12 101.92
C GLN A 5 4.77 -66.01 101.00
N GLU A 6 4.57 -65.69 99.72
CA GLU A 6 5.65 -65.46 98.74
C GLU A 6 6.55 -64.29 99.15
N ALA A 7 5.98 -63.19 99.67
CA ALA A 7 6.78 -62.06 100.15
C ALA A 7 7.64 -62.41 101.37
N ARG A 8 7.19 -63.33 102.24
CA ARG A 8 7.98 -63.84 103.38
C ARG A 8 9.04 -64.83 102.94
N GLU A 9 8.75 -65.65 101.94
CA GLU A 9 9.73 -66.57 101.32
C GLU A 9 10.81 -65.78 100.60
N LEU A 10 10.46 -64.72 99.87
CA LEU A 10 11.41 -63.79 99.27
C LEU A 10 12.27 -63.07 100.32
N GLY A 11 11.67 -62.68 101.45
CA GLY A 11 12.39 -62.08 102.57
C GLY A 11 13.39 -63.05 103.22
N ARG A 12 12.98 -64.33 103.41
CA ARG A 12 13.86 -65.40 103.92
C ARG A 12 14.97 -65.72 102.94
N TRP A 13 14.66 -65.88 101.66
CA TRP A 13 15.64 -66.08 100.60
C TRP A 13 16.69 -64.96 100.53
N ALA A 14 16.26 -63.70 100.61
CA ALA A 14 17.18 -62.55 100.63
C ALA A 14 18.10 -62.57 101.87
N ALA A 15 17.60 -63.03 103.02
CA ALA A 15 18.34 -63.08 104.28
C ALA A 15 19.27 -64.29 104.39
N GLU A 16 18.81 -65.47 103.97
CA GLU A 16 19.43 -66.78 104.20
C GLU A 16 20.24 -67.25 102.99
N GLU A 17 19.74 -67.09 101.76
CA GLU A 17 20.42 -67.58 100.55
C GLU A 17 21.30 -66.51 99.87
N MET A 18 20.93 -65.23 100.03
CA MET A 18 21.64 -64.09 99.43
C MET A 18 22.48 -63.30 100.43
N GLU A 19 22.49 -63.72 101.70
CA GLU A 19 23.24 -63.11 102.82
C GLU A 19 23.06 -61.59 102.91
N ALA A 20 21.87 -61.05 102.60
CA ALA A 20 21.66 -59.61 102.59
C ALA A 20 21.79 -59.04 104.03
N PRO A 21 22.67 -58.04 104.25
CA PRO A 21 22.86 -57.42 105.55
C PRO A 21 21.56 -56.76 106.02
N VAL A 22 21.31 -56.77 107.34
CA VAL A 22 20.04 -56.32 107.93
C VAL A 22 19.64 -54.91 107.49
N ALA A 23 20.61 -54.02 107.26
CA ALA A 23 20.38 -52.66 106.77
C ALA A 23 19.88 -52.57 105.31
N ALA A 24 20.10 -53.61 104.49
CA ALA A 24 19.71 -53.66 103.08
C ALA A 24 18.43 -54.47 102.83
N ARG A 25 17.79 -54.99 103.88
CA ARG A 25 16.56 -55.80 103.75
C ARG A 25 15.36 -54.89 103.55
N ALA A 26 14.70 -55.04 102.40
CA ALA A 26 13.50 -54.28 102.10
C ALA A 26 12.34 -54.68 103.03
N PRO A 27 11.50 -53.72 103.48
CA PRO A 27 10.36 -54.02 104.34
C PRO A 27 9.33 -54.89 103.61
N GLU A 28 8.59 -55.71 104.37
CA GLU A 28 7.65 -56.71 103.83
C GLU A 28 6.59 -56.11 102.89
N SER A 29 6.19 -54.84 103.11
CA SER A 29 5.28 -54.09 102.24
C SER A 29 5.84 -53.83 100.84
N THR A 30 7.16 -53.73 100.70
CA THR A 30 7.85 -53.56 99.42
C THR A 30 8.04 -54.90 98.72
N LEU A 31 8.35 -55.95 99.47
CA LEU A 31 8.44 -57.31 98.93
C LEU A 31 7.09 -57.79 98.38
N ARG A 32 5.98 -57.49 99.06
CA ARG A 32 4.63 -57.77 98.56
C ARG A 32 4.33 -57.07 97.24
N ARG A 33 4.83 -55.85 97.02
CA ARG A 33 4.68 -55.13 95.75
C ARG A 33 5.47 -55.77 94.62
N LEU A 34 6.66 -56.29 94.93
CA LEU A 34 7.52 -56.96 93.95
C LEU A 34 6.92 -58.27 93.44
N CYS A 35 6.16 -58.97 94.29
CA CYS A 35 5.43 -60.18 93.91
C CYS A 35 4.04 -59.92 93.29
N LEU A 36 3.75 -58.71 92.77
CA LEU A 36 2.48 -58.43 92.08
C LEU A 36 2.58 -58.64 90.56
N GLY A 37 1.50 -59.13 89.95
CA GLY A 37 1.39 -59.29 88.49
C GLY A 37 2.44 -60.25 87.93
N GLN A 38 3.05 -59.90 86.80
CA GLN A 38 4.14 -60.69 86.18
C GLN A 38 5.37 -60.84 87.11
N GLY A 39 5.50 -60.01 88.14
CA GLY A 39 6.54 -60.13 89.15
C GLY A 39 6.43 -61.42 89.97
N ALA A 40 5.22 -61.94 90.20
CA ALA A 40 5.00 -63.17 90.98
C ALA A 40 5.71 -64.38 90.35
N ASP A 41 5.49 -64.61 89.06
CA ASP A 41 6.10 -65.74 88.33
C ASP A 41 7.62 -65.63 88.25
N ILE A 42 8.13 -64.40 88.07
CA ILE A 42 9.57 -64.12 88.02
C ILE A 42 10.20 -64.43 89.39
N TRP A 43 9.61 -63.96 90.48
CA TRP A 43 10.15 -64.21 91.81
C TRP A 43 9.98 -65.66 92.25
N ALA A 44 8.88 -66.34 91.88
CA ALA A 44 8.71 -67.77 92.10
C ALA A 44 9.79 -68.60 91.37
N TYR A 45 10.17 -68.20 90.16
CA TYR A 45 11.29 -68.81 89.43
C TYR A 45 12.63 -68.52 90.11
N VAL A 46 12.90 -67.27 90.49
CA VAL A 46 14.15 -66.89 91.15
C VAL A 46 14.33 -67.63 92.48
N LEU A 47 13.28 -67.70 93.30
CA LEU A 47 13.26 -68.43 94.57
C LEU A 47 13.54 -69.93 94.41
N ARG A 48 13.16 -70.53 93.26
CA ARG A 48 13.40 -71.95 92.97
C ARG A 48 14.76 -72.26 92.37
N HIS A 49 15.45 -71.28 91.79
CA HIS A 49 16.61 -71.54 90.92
C HIS A 49 17.88 -70.80 91.32
N VAL A 50 17.80 -69.79 92.19
CA VAL A 50 18.95 -68.96 92.55
C VAL A 50 19.28 -69.12 94.03
N HIS A 51 20.12 -70.09 94.36
CA HIS A 51 20.42 -70.44 95.76
C HIS A 51 21.75 -69.88 96.31
N SER A 52 22.44 -69.01 95.56
CA SER A 52 23.66 -68.36 96.05
C SER A 52 24.05 -67.12 95.24
N GLN A 53 24.79 -66.20 95.88
CA GLN A 53 25.36 -65.01 95.22
C GLN A 53 26.32 -65.38 94.06
N ARG A 54 26.91 -66.58 94.07
CA ARG A 54 27.78 -67.09 93.00
C ARG A 54 26.99 -67.43 91.74
N SER A 55 25.76 -67.93 91.88
CA SER A 55 24.84 -68.16 90.77
C SER A 55 24.44 -66.85 90.09
N VAL A 56 24.23 -65.77 90.85
CA VAL A 56 23.94 -64.44 90.31
C VAL A 56 25.11 -63.87 89.53
N LYS A 57 26.34 -64.00 90.04
CA LYS A 57 27.55 -63.58 89.29
C LYS A 57 27.71 -64.35 87.96
N LYS A 58 27.35 -65.64 87.94
CA LYS A 58 27.37 -66.46 86.72
C LYS A 58 26.27 -66.05 85.73
N ILE A 59 25.05 -65.79 86.20
CA ILE A 59 23.94 -65.28 85.37
C ILE A 59 24.28 -63.89 84.81
N ARG A 60 24.84 -63.00 85.62
CA ARG A 60 25.29 -61.67 85.19
C ARG A 60 26.43 -61.74 84.19
N GLY A 61 27.37 -62.68 84.37
CA GLY A 61 28.43 -62.97 83.41
C GLY A 61 27.88 -63.48 82.08
N ASN A 62 26.90 -64.40 82.10
CA ASN A 62 26.25 -64.91 80.89
C ASN A 62 25.45 -63.83 80.16
N LEU A 63 24.74 -62.95 80.88
CA LEU A 63 23.99 -61.84 80.28
C LEU A 63 24.92 -60.80 79.63
N LEU A 64 26.09 -60.53 80.22
CA LEU A 64 27.11 -59.66 79.61
C LEU A 64 27.76 -60.32 78.38
N TRP A 65 27.90 -61.65 78.37
CA TRP A 65 28.45 -62.40 77.25
C TRP A 65 27.51 -62.41 76.03
N TYR A 66 26.21 -62.54 76.25
CA TYR A 66 25.20 -62.51 75.17
C TYR A 66 24.66 -61.10 74.85
N GLY A 67 25.06 -60.08 75.60
CA GLY A 67 24.30 -58.83 75.67
C GLY A 67 24.72 -57.67 74.77
N LEU A 68 25.98 -57.53 74.32
CA LEU A 68 26.38 -56.21 73.81
C LEU A 68 27.45 -56.09 72.72
N GLN A 69 28.05 -57.18 72.22
CA GLN A 69 29.07 -57.03 71.17
C GLN A 69 28.70 -57.55 69.78
N ASP A 70 27.66 -58.37 69.62
CA ASP A 70 27.24 -58.88 68.30
C ASP A 70 25.72 -59.07 68.18
N SER A 71 24.93 -57.99 68.32
CA SER A 71 23.53 -58.04 67.88
C SER A 71 23.46 -57.70 66.38
N PRO A 72 22.83 -58.53 65.54
CA PRO A 72 22.69 -58.27 64.11
C PRO A 72 21.93 -56.96 63.84
N GLU A 73 21.07 -56.54 64.77
CA GLU A 73 20.30 -55.31 64.70
C GLU A 73 21.17 -54.06 64.87
N ALA A 74 22.17 -54.09 65.75
CA ALA A 74 23.09 -52.97 65.94
C ALA A 74 24.02 -52.74 64.74
N ARG A 75 24.50 -53.82 64.12
CA ARG A 75 25.29 -53.75 62.87
C ARG A 75 24.45 -53.20 61.71
N ARG A 76 23.21 -53.70 61.57
CA ARG A 76 22.25 -53.20 60.56
C ARG A 76 21.91 -51.73 60.75
N LYS A 77 21.80 -51.26 61.99
CA LYS A 77 21.57 -49.84 62.29
C LYS A 77 22.73 -48.96 61.83
N LEU A 78 23.98 -49.34 62.12
CA LEU A 78 25.17 -48.60 61.68
C LEU A 78 25.30 -48.57 60.15
N GLU A 79 25.00 -49.68 59.47
CA GLU A 79 25.00 -49.75 58.00
C GLU A 79 23.96 -48.82 57.38
N LEU A 80 22.75 -48.75 57.97
CA LEU A 80 21.70 -47.83 57.55
C LEU A 80 22.08 -46.37 57.80
N GLU A 81 22.68 -46.06 58.95
CA GLU A 81 23.18 -44.71 59.25
C GLU A 81 24.25 -44.27 58.24
N ALA A 82 25.19 -45.17 57.88
CA ALA A 82 26.18 -44.89 56.85
C ALA A 82 25.55 -44.74 55.44
N ALA A 83 24.52 -45.51 55.12
CA ALA A 83 23.79 -45.37 53.86
C ALA A 83 23.02 -44.04 53.80
N VAL A 84 22.37 -43.63 54.88
CA VAL A 84 21.69 -42.33 54.99
C VAL A 84 22.69 -41.18 54.83
N ALA A 85 23.85 -41.24 55.48
CA ALA A 85 24.87 -40.21 55.33
C ALA A 85 25.39 -40.09 53.89
N ARG A 86 25.59 -41.23 53.19
CA ARG A 86 25.96 -41.23 51.76
C ARG A 86 24.89 -40.61 50.87
N LEU A 87 23.63 -41.00 51.05
CA LEU A 87 22.52 -40.44 50.28
C LEU A 87 22.35 -38.95 50.53
N GLN A 88 22.55 -38.48 51.77
CA GLN A 88 22.53 -37.05 52.09
C GLN A 88 23.65 -36.27 51.37
N ALA A 89 24.85 -36.83 51.27
CA ALA A 89 25.94 -36.22 50.51
C ALA A 89 25.64 -36.18 49.00
N GLU A 90 25.09 -37.26 48.44
CA GLU A 90 24.70 -37.33 47.03
C GLU A 90 23.59 -36.33 46.68
N ILE A 91 22.58 -36.18 47.55
CA ILE A 91 21.53 -35.16 47.40
C ILE A 91 22.17 -33.76 47.40
N LEU A 92 23.09 -33.47 48.32
CA LEU A 92 23.77 -32.17 48.37
C LEU A 92 24.61 -31.87 47.11
N GLU A 93 25.27 -32.89 46.54
CA GLU A 93 26.01 -32.74 45.27
C GLU A 93 25.06 -32.50 44.08
N LEU A 94 23.94 -33.22 44.04
CA LEU A 94 22.90 -33.02 43.03
C LEU A 94 22.27 -31.63 43.12
N ASP A 95 21.94 -31.16 44.31
CA ASP A 95 21.40 -29.81 44.53
C ASP A 95 22.39 -28.73 44.04
N GLN A 96 23.68 -28.87 44.35
CA GLN A 96 24.71 -27.95 43.84
C GLN A 96 24.84 -28.00 42.31
N SER A 97 24.74 -29.20 41.72
CA SER A 97 24.77 -29.35 40.26
C SER A 97 23.54 -28.71 39.59
N LEU A 98 22.36 -28.82 40.21
CA LEU A 98 21.13 -28.20 39.74
C LEU A 98 21.22 -26.68 39.81
N GLU A 99 21.72 -26.11 40.90
CA GLU A 99 21.92 -24.65 41.00
C GLU A 99 22.89 -24.11 39.94
N LEU A 100 23.96 -24.86 39.63
CA LEU A 100 24.90 -24.48 38.57
C LEU A 100 24.24 -24.52 37.20
N MET A 101 23.49 -25.59 36.91
CA MET A 101 22.72 -25.72 35.68
C MET A 101 21.70 -24.58 35.54
N GLU A 102 20.97 -24.23 36.60
CA GLU A 102 20.03 -23.11 36.59
C GLU A 102 20.71 -21.79 36.23
N ARG A 103 21.84 -21.47 36.89
CA ARG A 103 22.63 -20.25 36.60
C ARG A 103 23.15 -20.23 35.15
N GLU A 104 23.59 -21.37 34.63
CA GLU A 104 24.02 -21.49 33.23
C GLU A 104 22.86 -21.30 32.26
N THR A 105 21.69 -21.86 32.54
CA THR A 105 20.49 -21.66 31.72
C THR A 105 20.03 -20.21 31.72
N GLU A 106 20.02 -19.53 32.87
CA GLU A 106 19.69 -18.10 32.97
C GLU A 106 20.68 -17.25 32.16
N ALA A 107 21.98 -17.55 32.23
CA ALA A 107 22.99 -16.83 31.46
C ALA A 107 22.82 -17.03 29.95
N GLN A 108 22.46 -18.25 29.51
CA GLN A 108 22.17 -18.55 28.11
C GLN A 108 20.90 -17.84 27.63
N ASP A 109 19.84 -17.82 28.43
CA ASP A 109 18.60 -17.11 28.11
C ASP A 109 18.85 -15.60 27.96
N MET A 110 19.58 -14.98 28.89
CA MET A 110 19.96 -13.57 28.80
C MET A 110 20.81 -13.29 27.56
N ALA A 111 21.74 -14.17 27.20
CA ALA A 111 22.54 -14.03 25.98
C ALA A 111 21.69 -14.15 24.71
N MET A 112 20.71 -15.06 24.71
CA MET A 112 19.77 -15.26 23.61
C MET A 112 18.87 -14.03 23.43
N GLU A 113 18.33 -13.47 24.51
CA GLU A 113 17.53 -12.24 24.48
C GLU A 113 18.31 -11.05 23.89
N GLN A 114 19.57 -10.88 24.32
CA GLN A 114 20.44 -9.84 23.77
C GLN A 114 20.73 -10.05 22.28
N ALA A 115 20.95 -11.29 21.85
CA ALA A 115 21.17 -11.62 20.44
C ALA A 115 19.93 -11.30 19.59
N VAL A 116 18.73 -11.64 20.10
CA VAL A 116 17.46 -11.33 19.43
C VAL A 116 17.24 -9.82 19.34
N GLN A 117 17.50 -9.05 20.39
CA GLN A 117 17.42 -7.58 20.35
C GLN A 117 18.38 -6.98 19.31
N ARG A 118 19.65 -7.42 19.28
CA ARG A 118 20.62 -6.96 18.28
C ARG A 118 20.18 -7.28 16.85
N MET A 119 19.62 -8.47 16.64
CA MET A 119 19.07 -8.87 15.34
C MET A 119 17.88 -7.98 14.94
N GLN A 120 16.96 -7.70 15.84
CA GLN A 120 15.81 -6.81 15.57
C GLN A 120 16.27 -5.38 15.25
N ASP A 121 17.26 -4.85 15.98
CA ASP A 121 17.80 -3.51 15.74
C ASP A 121 18.53 -3.41 14.40
N THR A 122 19.32 -4.41 14.03
CA THR A 122 19.97 -4.46 12.71
C THR A 122 18.95 -4.56 11.58
N GLN A 123 17.88 -5.36 11.75
CA GLN A 123 16.77 -5.43 10.79
C GLN A 123 16.06 -4.08 10.65
N ARG A 124 15.75 -3.39 11.75
CA ARG A 124 15.15 -2.05 11.75
C ARG A 124 16.04 -1.05 11.01
N ARG A 125 17.34 -1.01 11.30
CA ARG A 125 18.31 -0.14 10.61
C ARG A 125 18.39 -0.46 9.11
N ALA A 126 18.42 -1.73 8.73
CA ALA A 126 18.43 -2.13 7.32
C ALA A 126 17.15 -1.71 6.57
N LEU A 127 15.98 -1.81 7.21
CA LEU A 127 14.72 -1.33 6.65
C LEU A 127 14.71 0.19 6.45
N LEU A 128 15.21 0.96 7.44
CA LEU A 128 15.33 2.42 7.33
C LEU A 128 16.27 2.83 6.18
N LEU A 129 17.43 2.18 6.05
CA LEU A 129 18.37 2.43 4.96
C LEU A 129 17.76 2.07 3.59
N ARG A 130 17.00 0.98 3.49
CA ARG A 130 16.28 0.63 2.26
C ARG A 130 15.21 1.66 1.91
N ALA A 131 14.48 2.17 2.91
CA ALA A 131 13.48 3.22 2.70
C ALA A 131 14.14 4.52 2.19
N GLN A 132 15.24 4.96 2.82
CA GLN A 132 15.99 6.14 2.38
C GLN A 132 16.57 5.97 0.97
N ALA A 133 17.19 4.82 0.67
CA ALA A 133 17.66 4.52 -0.68
C ALA A 133 16.52 4.53 -1.71
N GLY A 134 15.31 4.10 -1.31
CA GLY A 134 14.09 4.21 -2.11
C GLY A 134 13.72 5.66 -2.40
N VAL A 135 13.74 6.55 -1.40
CA VAL A 135 13.45 7.99 -1.55
C VAL A 135 14.45 8.65 -2.51
N ILE A 136 15.75 8.41 -2.33
CA ILE A 136 16.80 8.97 -3.20
C ILE A 136 16.62 8.50 -4.64
N ARG A 137 16.32 7.21 -4.86
CA ARG A 137 16.04 6.68 -6.21
C ARG A 137 14.80 7.31 -6.85
N ARG A 138 13.75 7.59 -6.07
CA ARG A 138 12.54 8.28 -6.57
C ARG A 138 12.88 9.71 -6.98
N GLN A 139 13.61 10.44 -6.15
CA GLN A 139 14.06 11.80 -6.47
C GLN A 139 14.93 11.82 -7.74
N GLN A 140 15.88 10.89 -7.88
CA GLN A 140 16.69 10.78 -9.10
C GLN A 140 15.84 10.51 -10.34
N ARG A 141 14.84 9.62 -10.27
CA ARG A 141 13.93 9.37 -11.41
C ARG A 141 13.10 10.60 -11.77
N VAL A 142 12.58 11.32 -10.78
CA VAL A 142 11.80 12.56 -11.02
C VAL A 142 12.67 13.63 -11.68
N LEU A 143 13.94 13.71 -11.30
CA LEU A 143 14.87 14.69 -11.87
C LEU A 143 15.43 14.29 -13.25
N GLN A 144 15.42 13.00 -13.60
CA GLN A 144 15.99 12.48 -14.85
C GLN A 144 15.38 13.14 -16.09
N ASP A 145 14.05 13.11 -16.22
CA ASP A 145 13.34 13.70 -17.37
C ASP A 145 13.56 15.21 -17.54
N PRO A 146 13.46 16.07 -16.50
CA PRO A 146 13.76 17.49 -16.65
C PRO A 146 15.24 17.74 -16.95
N THR A 147 16.19 17.00 -16.35
CA THR A 147 17.61 17.17 -16.72
C THR A 147 17.87 16.78 -18.17
N GLN A 148 17.27 15.70 -18.67
CA GLN A 148 17.42 15.29 -20.06
C GLN A 148 16.76 16.30 -21.03
N ARG A 149 15.60 16.86 -20.67
CA ARG A 149 14.96 17.94 -21.44
C ARG A 149 15.84 19.18 -21.52
N LEU A 150 16.43 19.63 -20.40
CA LEU A 150 17.35 20.76 -20.37
C LEU A 150 18.61 20.51 -21.19
N GLN A 151 19.20 19.31 -21.11
CA GLN A 151 20.35 18.93 -21.93
C GLN A 151 20.02 18.96 -23.43
N ASN A 152 18.83 18.48 -23.82
CA ASN A 152 18.39 18.50 -25.21
C ASN A 152 18.08 19.93 -25.71
N GLN A 153 17.57 20.80 -24.83
CA GLN A 153 17.38 22.22 -25.16
C GLN A 153 18.73 22.94 -25.32
N LEU A 154 19.68 22.68 -24.43
CA LEU A 154 21.03 23.25 -24.53
C LEU A 154 21.72 22.83 -25.83
N LYS A 155 21.66 21.55 -26.20
CA LYS A 155 22.19 21.06 -27.49
C LYS A 155 21.56 21.79 -28.68
N ARG A 156 20.23 21.94 -28.68
CA ARG A 156 19.52 22.67 -29.74
C ARG A 156 19.96 24.13 -29.85
N LEU A 157 20.08 24.84 -28.72
CA LEU A 157 20.54 26.24 -28.72
C LEU A 157 21.98 26.36 -29.23
N GLN A 158 22.87 25.44 -28.85
CA GLN A 158 24.24 25.38 -29.36
C GLN A 158 24.27 25.12 -30.88
N ASP A 159 23.39 24.28 -31.41
CA ASP A 159 23.30 24.03 -32.84
C ASP A 159 22.75 25.25 -33.61
N ILE A 160 21.78 25.98 -33.05
CA ILE A 160 21.31 27.26 -33.62
C ILE A 160 22.44 28.30 -33.61
N GLU A 161 23.20 28.39 -32.51
CA GLU A 161 24.36 29.31 -32.44
C GLU A 161 25.41 28.98 -33.51
N ARG A 162 25.70 27.68 -33.72
CA ARG A 162 26.61 27.23 -34.79
C ARG A 162 26.09 27.63 -36.17
N LYS A 163 24.80 27.39 -36.45
CA LYS A 163 24.17 27.77 -37.72
C LYS A 163 24.23 29.28 -37.93
N ALA A 164 23.97 30.08 -36.90
CA ALA A 164 23.95 31.55 -36.98
C ALA A 164 25.28 32.16 -37.41
N ARG A 165 26.41 31.46 -37.21
CA ARG A 165 27.75 31.91 -37.62
C ARG A 165 28.05 31.69 -39.11
N VAL A 166 27.21 30.94 -39.82
CA VAL A 166 27.38 30.66 -41.25
C VAL A 166 26.49 31.62 -42.03
N ASP A 167 27.07 32.41 -42.93
CA ASP A 167 26.29 33.27 -43.81
C ASP A 167 25.60 32.45 -44.92
N ILE A 168 24.32 32.72 -45.16
CA ILE A 168 23.52 32.05 -46.19
C ILE A 168 23.37 32.96 -47.41
N ASN A 169 23.69 32.43 -48.59
CA ASN A 169 23.51 33.11 -49.87
C ASN A 169 22.28 32.53 -50.59
N PHE A 170 21.31 33.38 -50.92
CA PHE A 170 20.04 33.01 -51.56
C PHE A 170 20.07 33.09 -53.09
N GLY A 171 21.19 33.52 -53.69
CA GLY A 171 21.35 33.58 -55.16
C GLY A 171 20.62 34.75 -55.84
N PRO A 172 20.77 34.92 -57.17
CA PRO A 172 20.15 36.01 -57.92
C PRO A 172 18.65 35.78 -58.17
N LEU A 173 17.85 36.85 -58.06
CA LEU A 173 16.37 36.86 -58.21
C LEU A 173 15.83 36.38 -59.58
N ALA A 174 16.69 36.11 -60.58
CA ALA A 174 16.30 35.88 -61.97
C ALA A 174 16.70 34.50 -62.54
N SER A 175 17.33 33.60 -61.77
CA SER A 175 17.75 32.29 -62.28
C SER A 175 17.03 31.13 -61.59
N ALA A 176 16.19 30.41 -62.33
CA ALA A 176 15.61 29.13 -61.93
C ALA A 176 16.56 27.95 -62.19
N ASP A 177 17.87 28.19 -62.17
CA ASP A 177 18.88 27.17 -62.44
C ASP A 177 19.25 26.46 -61.14
N LEU A 178 18.64 25.28 -60.93
CA LEU A 178 19.15 24.04 -60.33
C LEU A 178 20.23 24.11 -59.21
N GLY A 179 20.25 25.17 -58.39
CA GLY A 179 20.99 25.25 -57.13
C GLY A 179 20.09 24.76 -56.00
N LEU A 180 20.61 23.88 -55.13
CA LEU A 180 19.92 23.42 -53.93
C LEU A 180 19.46 24.62 -53.10
N GLU A 181 18.14 24.87 -53.09
CA GLU A 181 17.53 25.94 -52.30
C GLU A 181 17.94 25.82 -50.82
N PRO A 182 18.39 26.91 -50.16
CA PRO A 182 18.67 26.87 -48.74
C PRO A 182 17.44 26.41 -47.96
N MET A 183 17.62 25.44 -47.06
CA MET A 183 16.51 24.81 -46.32
C MET A 183 15.62 25.82 -45.58
N VAL A 184 16.22 26.90 -45.06
CA VAL A 184 15.49 28.01 -44.43
C VAL A 184 14.59 28.77 -45.41
N LEU A 185 14.99 28.93 -46.67
CA LEU A 185 14.17 29.60 -47.70
C LEU A 185 12.93 28.74 -48.03
N GLY A 186 13.12 27.43 -48.18
CA GLY A 186 12.03 26.48 -48.39
C GLY A 186 11.05 26.43 -47.22
N ASP A 187 11.55 26.40 -45.99
CA ASP A 187 10.73 26.40 -44.77
C ASP A 187 9.95 27.72 -44.60
N VAL A 188 10.56 28.88 -44.89
CA VAL A 188 9.85 30.17 -44.88
C VAL A 188 8.80 30.22 -45.98
N ARG A 189 9.12 29.77 -47.20
CA ARG A 189 8.20 29.74 -48.34
C ARG A 189 7.00 28.83 -48.10
N THR A 190 7.20 27.69 -47.45
CA THR A 190 6.11 26.79 -47.04
C THR A 190 5.24 27.40 -45.95
N ALA A 191 5.82 28.03 -44.92
CA ALA A 191 5.06 28.74 -43.89
C ALA A 191 4.23 29.91 -44.46
N CYS A 192 4.80 30.69 -45.38
CA CYS A 192 4.09 31.75 -46.11
C CYS A 192 2.95 31.18 -46.97
N SER A 193 3.19 30.06 -47.66
CA SER A 193 2.19 29.41 -48.51
C SER A 193 1.03 28.83 -47.68
N LEU A 194 1.30 28.20 -46.53
CA LEU A 194 0.27 27.75 -45.58
C LEU A 194 -0.57 28.92 -45.06
N ARG A 195 0.08 30.06 -44.79
CA ARG A 195 -0.64 31.28 -44.39
C ARG A 195 -1.53 31.80 -45.51
N THR A 196 -1.03 31.86 -46.74
CA THR A 196 -1.81 32.27 -47.91
C THR A 196 -2.99 31.33 -48.16
N GLN A 197 -2.80 30.01 -48.06
CA GLN A 197 -3.87 29.02 -48.19
C GLN A 197 -4.95 29.19 -47.11
N PHE A 198 -4.54 29.44 -45.85
CA PHE A 198 -5.47 29.75 -44.78
C PHE A 198 -6.28 31.01 -45.09
N LEU A 199 -5.63 32.09 -45.53
CA LEU A 199 -6.30 33.34 -45.90
C LEU A 199 -7.22 33.18 -47.13
N GLN A 200 -6.82 32.42 -48.14
CA GLN A 200 -7.65 32.12 -49.31
C GLN A 200 -8.90 31.32 -48.92
N LYS A 201 -8.77 30.33 -48.03
CA LYS A 201 -9.92 29.57 -47.49
C LYS A 201 -10.89 30.45 -46.71
N LEU A 202 -10.43 31.55 -46.11
CA LEU A 202 -11.30 32.54 -45.45
C LEU A 202 -12.00 33.49 -46.45
N LEU A 203 -11.41 33.72 -47.62
CA LEU A 203 -11.90 34.68 -48.61
C LEU A 203 -12.87 34.09 -49.62
N ILE A 204 -12.91 32.76 -49.81
CA ILE A 204 -13.87 32.09 -50.71
C ILE A 204 -15.25 32.03 -50.02
N PRO A 205 -16.30 32.72 -50.54
CA PRO A 205 -17.65 32.55 -50.04
C PRO A 205 -18.08 31.11 -50.32
N GLN A 206 -18.47 30.35 -49.29
CA GLN A 206 -19.02 28.99 -49.42
C GLN A 206 -20.42 29.03 -50.04
N ALA A 207 -20.53 29.51 -51.29
CA ALA A 207 -21.74 29.43 -52.07
C ALA A 207 -21.84 28.03 -52.70
N LYS A 208 -22.84 27.27 -52.24
CA LYS A 208 -23.31 25.99 -52.77
C LYS A 208 -22.47 24.75 -52.43
N ARG A 209 -22.73 24.19 -51.25
CA ARG A 209 -22.75 22.72 -51.12
C ARG A 209 -23.80 22.31 -50.10
N GLY A 210 -25.04 22.18 -50.57
CA GLY A 210 -26.09 21.51 -49.82
C GLY A 210 -25.74 20.03 -49.74
N SER A 211 -25.32 19.55 -48.57
CA SER A 211 -25.37 18.14 -48.16
C SER A 211 -24.67 18.00 -46.80
N VAL A 212 -25.46 17.65 -45.77
CA VAL A 212 -25.07 17.00 -44.51
C VAL A 212 -24.11 17.76 -43.59
N LEU A 213 -24.64 18.11 -42.40
CA LEU A 213 -23.93 18.58 -41.22
C LEU A 213 -22.72 17.69 -40.90
N THR A 214 -21.53 18.12 -41.30
CA THR A 214 -20.24 17.64 -40.78
C THR A 214 -19.60 18.78 -39.97
N PRO A 215 -18.79 18.46 -38.94
CA PRO A 215 -18.21 19.45 -38.02
C PRO A 215 -17.18 20.32 -38.75
N GLN A 216 -17.65 21.40 -39.37
CA GLN A 216 -16.87 22.27 -40.26
C GLN A 216 -15.99 23.27 -39.48
N ASP A 217 -16.26 23.44 -38.18
CA ASP A 217 -15.53 24.34 -37.27
C ASP A 217 -14.08 23.87 -36.97
N ASP A 218 -13.77 22.59 -37.18
CA ASP A 218 -12.43 22.03 -36.93
C ASP A 218 -11.43 22.33 -38.07
N HIS A 219 -11.89 22.62 -39.28
CA HIS A 219 -11.00 22.78 -40.45
C HIS A 219 -10.20 24.09 -40.45
N PHE A 220 -10.77 25.19 -39.95
CA PHE A 220 -10.04 26.45 -39.82
C PHE A 220 -9.08 26.42 -38.63
N GLY A 221 -9.50 25.83 -37.51
CA GLY A 221 -8.65 25.60 -36.35
C GLY A 221 -7.45 24.73 -36.68
N THR A 222 -7.65 23.62 -37.38
CA THR A 222 -6.56 22.72 -37.83
C THR A 222 -5.64 23.38 -38.84
N SER A 223 -6.14 24.12 -39.83
CA SER A 223 -5.29 24.84 -40.79
C SER A 223 -4.46 25.94 -40.13
N TYR A 224 -5.03 26.65 -39.14
CA TYR A 224 -4.29 27.66 -38.38
C TYR A 224 -3.25 27.04 -37.44
N GLN A 225 -3.59 25.94 -36.77
CA GLN A 225 -2.66 25.14 -35.95
C GLN A 225 -1.52 24.53 -36.78
N GLN A 226 -1.80 24.10 -38.01
CA GLN A 226 -0.78 23.61 -38.93
C GLN A 226 0.19 24.73 -39.33
N TRP A 227 -0.31 25.94 -39.59
CA TRP A 227 0.56 27.09 -39.85
C TRP A 227 1.38 27.46 -38.60
N LEU A 228 0.76 27.53 -37.42
CA LEU A 228 1.47 27.84 -36.18
C LEU A 228 2.58 26.82 -35.88
N SER A 229 2.30 25.52 -36.00
CA SER A 229 3.31 24.47 -35.80
C SER A 229 4.44 24.54 -36.84
N SER A 230 4.14 24.93 -38.09
CA SER A 230 5.16 25.20 -39.11
C SER A 230 6.05 26.39 -38.75
N VAL A 231 5.49 27.47 -38.18
CA VAL A 231 6.26 28.64 -37.74
C VAL A 231 7.10 28.31 -36.50
N GLU A 232 6.55 27.57 -35.54
CA GLU A 232 7.28 27.14 -34.35
C GLU A 232 8.46 26.22 -34.70
N THR A 233 8.26 25.26 -35.61
CA THR A 233 9.34 24.39 -36.10
C THR A 233 10.41 25.20 -36.85
N LEU A 234 10.02 26.18 -37.66
CA LEU A 234 10.95 27.07 -38.35
C LEU A 234 11.82 27.88 -37.38
N LEU A 235 11.19 28.54 -36.39
CA LEU A 235 11.90 29.37 -35.40
C LEU A 235 12.74 28.55 -34.42
N THR A 236 12.43 27.27 -34.23
CA THR A 236 13.21 26.37 -33.37
C THR A 236 14.38 25.70 -34.09
N ASN A 237 14.35 25.61 -35.42
CA ASN A 237 15.38 24.91 -36.20
C ASN A 237 16.37 25.86 -36.88
N HIS A 238 16.02 27.12 -37.08
CA HIS A 238 16.83 28.10 -37.83
C HIS A 238 17.12 29.38 -37.02
N PRO A 239 18.31 30.00 -37.22
CA PRO A 239 18.63 31.29 -36.61
C PRO A 239 17.69 32.41 -37.08
N PRO A 240 17.30 33.36 -36.19
CA PRO A 240 16.43 34.48 -36.57
C PRO A 240 16.96 35.32 -37.73
N GLY A 241 18.28 35.55 -37.80
CA GLY A 241 18.91 36.30 -38.89
C GLY A 241 18.74 35.62 -40.25
N HIS A 242 18.82 34.28 -40.30
CA HIS A 242 18.61 33.51 -41.53
C HIS A 242 17.16 33.53 -41.98
N VAL A 243 16.23 33.47 -41.04
CA VAL A 243 14.78 33.57 -41.31
C VAL A 243 14.44 34.95 -41.88
N LEU A 244 14.97 36.02 -41.28
CA LEU A 244 14.77 37.39 -41.76
C LEU A 244 15.33 37.57 -43.17
N ALA A 245 16.56 37.13 -43.42
CA ALA A 245 17.18 37.22 -44.75
C ALA A 245 16.40 36.43 -45.81
N ALA A 246 15.86 35.25 -45.46
CA ALA A 246 14.98 34.48 -46.34
C ALA A 246 13.65 35.21 -46.61
N MET A 247 13.04 35.85 -45.60
CA MET A 247 11.84 36.67 -45.79
C MET A 247 12.09 37.88 -46.68
N GLU A 248 13.21 38.58 -46.49
CA GLU A 248 13.63 39.71 -47.32
C GLU A 248 13.83 39.27 -48.78
N HIS A 249 14.46 38.11 -48.99
CA HIS A 249 14.63 37.54 -50.33
C HIS A 249 13.28 37.25 -51.00
N LEU A 250 12.35 36.56 -50.32
CA LEU A 250 11.02 36.28 -50.86
C LEU A 250 10.21 37.57 -51.12
N ALA A 251 10.38 38.60 -50.28
CA ALA A 251 9.73 39.89 -50.49
C ALA A 251 10.28 40.59 -51.75
N ALA A 252 11.60 40.56 -51.97
CA ALA A 252 12.23 41.09 -53.17
C ALA A 252 11.82 40.30 -54.44
N GLU A 253 11.71 38.97 -54.35
CA GLU A 253 11.15 38.12 -55.43
C GLU A 253 9.74 38.58 -55.80
N ARG A 254 8.84 38.72 -54.81
CA ARG A 254 7.46 39.17 -55.02
C ARG A 254 7.39 40.59 -55.57
N GLU A 255 8.26 41.48 -55.13
CA GLU A 255 8.31 42.85 -55.62
C GLU A 255 8.75 42.91 -57.10
N ALA A 256 9.72 42.08 -57.50
CA ALA A 256 10.14 41.94 -58.89
C ALA A 256 9.02 41.36 -59.78
N GLU A 257 8.30 40.33 -59.29
CA GLU A 257 7.12 39.77 -59.96
C GLU A 257 6.03 40.82 -60.16
N ILE A 258 5.66 41.58 -59.12
CA ILE A 258 4.63 42.63 -59.20
C ILE A 258 5.05 43.73 -60.19
N ARG A 259 6.31 44.19 -60.14
CA ARG A 259 6.82 45.17 -61.12
C ARG A 259 6.74 44.65 -62.55
N SER A 260 7.01 43.36 -62.78
CA SER A 260 6.88 42.74 -64.10
C SER A 260 5.43 42.71 -64.61
N LEU A 261 4.47 42.46 -63.71
CA LEU A 261 3.04 42.44 -64.02
C LEU A 261 2.49 43.84 -64.27
N CYS A 262 2.96 44.86 -63.53
CA CYS A 262 2.57 46.25 -63.74
C CYS A 262 3.15 46.88 -65.01
N ASN A 263 4.21 46.29 -65.58
CA ASN A 263 4.84 46.75 -66.82
C ASN A 263 4.25 46.08 -68.09
N LEU A 264 3.20 45.26 -67.96
CA LEU A 264 2.41 44.72 -69.07
C LEU A 264 1.12 45.56 -69.23
N ASP A 265 1.14 46.48 -70.20
CA ASP A 265 0.15 47.54 -70.45
C ASP A 265 -1.27 47.10 -70.87
N GLY A 266 -2.28 47.94 -70.58
CA GLY A 266 -3.41 48.19 -71.50
C GLY A 266 -4.86 48.07 -70.97
N LEU A 267 -5.46 49.22 -70.62
CA LEU A 267 -6.87 49.62 -70.84
C LEU A 267 -8.00 48.56 -70.76
N GLN A 268 -8.83 48.61 -69.71
CA GLN A 268 -10.27 48.92 -69.83
C GLN A 268 -10.94 49.00 -68.46
N ASP A 269 -11.32 50.22 -68.09
CA ASP A 269 -12.38 50.49 -67.13
C ASP A 269 -13.64 49.72 -67.54
N THR A 270 -14.02 48.72 -66.74
CA THR A 270 -15.35 48.13 -66.80
C THR A 270 -16.03 48.34 -65.46
N GLU A 271 -16.91 49.35 -65.45
CA GLU A 271 -17.90 49.59 -64.42
C GLU A 271 -18.73 48.31 -64.21
N ILE A 272 -18.54 47.65 -63.06
CA ILE A 272 -19.44 46.57 -62.62
C ILE A 272 -20.45 47.17 -61.65
N ALA A 273 -21.70 47.16 -62.10
CA ALA A 273 -22.88 47.68 -61.45
C ALA A 273 -23.11 47.14 -60.03
N ARG A 274 -23.54 48.03 -59.13
CA ARG A 274 -24.15 47.71 -57.83
C ARG A 274 -25.50 47.01 -58.02
N PRO A 275 -25.81 45.95 -57.26
CA PRO A 275 -27.19 45.54 -57.01
C PRO A 275 -27.73 46.21 -55.74
N GLN A 276 -28.92 46.80 -55.87
CA GLN A 276 -29.75 47.33 -54.80
C GLN A 276 -30.31 46.19 -53.91
N ALA A 277 -30.41 46.45 -52.61
CA ALA A 277 -31.20 45.66 -51.65
C ALA A 277 -32.71 45.91 -51.86
N PRO A 278 -33.63 45.02 -51.41
CA PRO A 278 -34.12 44.98 -50.00
C PRO A 278 -34.51 43.54 -49.54
N ASP A 279 -34.95 43.15 -48.32
CA ASP A 279 -35.78 43.75 -47.25
C ASP A 279 -35.57 43.02 -45.89
N GLN A 280 -35.68 43.80 -44.81
CA GLN A 280 -36.37 43.61 -43.50
C GLN A 280 -36.39 42.24 -42.75
N SER A 281 -35.92 42.22 -41.49
CA SER A 281 -36.77 42.20 -40.26
C SER A 281 -36.04 41.68 -39.00
N ASP A 282 -36.45 42.26 -37.87
CA ASP A 282 -36.39 41.78 -36.47
C ASP A 282 -35.15 41.98 -35.59
N SER A 283 -35.24 43.07 -34.81
CA SER A 283 -35.21 43.09 -33.33
C SER A 283 -34.44 41.99 -32.59
N GLY A 284 -33.17 42.28 -32.40
CA GLY A 284 -32.34 41.82 -31.29
C GLY A 284 -31.01 42.51 -31.48
N GLN A 285 -30.42 43.11 -30.44
CA GLN A 285 -29.07 43.67 -30.53
C GLN A 285 -28.06 42.52 -30.69
N ALA A 286 -28.06 41.89 -31.86
CA ALA A 286 -26.97 41.08 -32.36
C ALA A 286 -25.86 42.06 -32.70
N LEU A 287 -24.69 41.85 -32.08
CA LEU A 287 -23.46 42.52 -32.47
C LEU A 287 -23.35 42.45 -34.01
N PRO A 288 -23.06 43.58 -34.69
CA PRO A 288 -23.02 43.60 -36.14
C PRO A 288 -22.09 42.49 -36.64
N PRO A 289 -22.53 41.66 -37.61
CA PRO A 289 -21.70 40.58 -38.15
C PRO A 289 -20.38 41.16 -38.65
N MET A 290 -19.30 40.39 -38.59
CA MET A 290 -17.95 40.87 -38.94
C MET A 290 -17.89 41.53 -40.33
N VAL A 291 -18.74 41.06 -41.25
CA VAL A 291 -18.94 41.65 -42.58
C VAL A 291 -19.42 43.10 -42.50
N HIS A 292 -20.34 43.43 -41.59
CA HIS A 292 -20.83 44.79 -41.40
C HIS A 292 -19.73 45.71 -40.85
N LEU A 293 -18.92 45.24 -39.88
CA LEU A 293 -17.80 46.01 -39.34
C LEU A 293 -16.72 46.26 -40.41
N ILE A 294 -16.43 45.27 -41.25
CA ILE A 294 -15.50 45.41 -42.38
C ILE A 294 -16.05 46.42 -43.39
N GLN A 295 -17.33 46.31 -43.76
CA GLN A 295 -17.99 47.25 -44.68
C GLN A 295 -18.03 48.67 -44.12
N GLU A 296 -18.28 48.84 -42.83
CA GLU A 296 -18.24 50.13 -42.15
C GLU A 296 -16.83 50.72 -42.16
N GLY A 297 -15.81 49.92 -41.85
CA GLY A 297 -14.40 50.31 -41.98
C GLY A 297 -14.05 50.77 -43.40
N TRP A 298 -14.47 50.03 -44.42
CA TRP A 298 -14.28 50.42 -45.82
C TRP A 298 -15.07 51.67 -46.22
N ARG A 299 -16.26 51.90 -45.65
CA ARG A 299 -17.02 53.15 -45.85
C ARG A 299 -16.28 54.34 -45.25
N SER A 300 -15.74 54.21 -44.03
CA SER A 300 -14.94 55.28 -43.41
C SER A 300 -13.69 55.59 -44.22
N VAL A 301 -12.98 54.57 -44.71
CA VAL A 301 -11.84 54.75 -45.63
C VAL A 301 -12.28 55.43 -46.92
N GLY A 302 -13.42 55.01 -47.50
CA GLY A 302 -13.99 55.63 -48.69
C GLY A 302 -14.26 57.13 -48.52
N VAL A 303 -14.81 57.54 -47.37
CA VAL A 303 -15.05 58.96 -47.05
C VAL A 303 -13.75 59.75 -46.94
N LEU A 304 -12.70 59.18 -46.33
CA LEU A 304 -11.39 59.84 -46.24
C LEU A 304 -10.72 59.98 -47.62
N VAL A 305 -10.83 58.95 -48.46
CA VAL A 305 -10.28 58.97 -49.82
C VAL A 305 -10.99 60.00 -50.70
N THR A 306 -12.32 60.16 -50.56
CA THR A 306 -13.07 61.19 -51.31
C THR A 306 -12.75 62.61 -50.82
N GLN A 307 -12.48 62.80 -49.53
CA GLN A 307 -12.06 64.10 -48.96
C GLN A 307 -10.63 64.52 -49.35
N ARG A 308 -9.75 63.56 -49.68
CA ARG A 308 -8.36 63.83 -50.07
C ARG A 308 -8.25 64.75 -51.29
N GLY A 309 -9.09 64.55 -52.31
CA GLY A 309 -9.06 65.34 -53.55
C GLY A 309 -9.33 66.84 -53.31
N PRO A 310 -10.46 67.21 -52.67
CA PRO A 310 -10.75 68.59 -52.27
C PRO A 310 -9.64 69.23 -51.41
N LEU A 311 -9.13 68.52 -50.41
CA LEU A 311 -8.08 69.03 -49.52
C LEU A 311 -6.76 69.29 -50.26
N LEU A 312 -6.38 68.43 -51.20
CA LEU A 312 -5.19 68.65 -52.04
C LEU A 312 -5.36 69.87 -52.95
N LYS A 313 -6.58 70.09 -53.50
CA LYS A 313 -6.88 71.29 -54.28
C LYS A 313 -6.78 72.56 -53.43
N GLU A 314 -7.36 72.55 -52.23
CA GLU A 314 -7.26 73.67 -51.29
C GLU A 314 -5.80 73.96 -50.90
N HIS A 315 -5.01 72.92 -50.62
CA HIS A 315 -3.59 73.06 -50.32
C HIS A 315 -2.81 73.68 -51.49
N GLN A 316 -3.07 73.25 -52.72
CA GLN A 316 -2.46 73.84 -53.92
C GLN A 316 -2.83 75.32 -54.08
N ILE A 317 -4.11 75.67 -53.90
CA ILE A 317 -4.59 77.06 -53.99
C ILE A 317 -3.91 77.94 -52.92
N LEU A 318 -3.84 77.47 -51.68
CA LEU A 318 -3.21 78.21 -50.58
C LEU A 318 -1.70 78.37 -50.80
N SER A 319 -1.03 77.34 -51.31
CA SER A 319 0.40 77.37 -51.64
C SER A 319 0.70 78.37 -52.75
N GLN A 320 -0.11 78.38 -53.81
CA GLN A 320 -0.01 79.37 -54.89
C GLN A 320 -0.25 80.79 -54.39
N ARG A 321 -1.22 80.99 -53.49
CA ARG A 321 -1.49 82.31 -52.91
C ARG A 321 -0.35 82.80 -52.03
N LEU A 322 0.29 81.91 -51.28
CA LEU A 322 1.47 82.21 -50.48
C LEU A 322 2.68 82.59 -51.35
N LEU A 323 2.92 81.85 -52.44
CA LEU A 323 3.91 82.19 -53.46
C LEU A 323 3.63 83.57 -54.08
N GLY A 324 2.39 83.85 -54.45
CA GLY A 324 1.99 85.16 -54.99
C GLY A 324 2.20 86.31 -54.00
N LEU A 325 1.96 86.10 -52.71
CA LEU A 325 2.25 87.09 -51.66
C LEU A 325 3.76 87.33 -51.50
N MET A 326 4.58 86.28 -51.60
CA MET A 326 6.04 86.41 -51.57
C MET A 326 6.55 87.23 -52.77
N GLU A 327 6.05 86.96 -53.99
CA GLU A 327 6.40 87.73 -55.19
C GLU A 327 5.97 89.21 -55.09
N GLN A 328 4.82 89.49 -54.48
CA GLN A 328 4.36 90.87 -54.26
C GLN A 328 5.30 91.63 -53.30
N VAL A 329 5.77 90.98 -52.23
CA VAL A 329 6.73 91.57 -51.29
C VAL A 329 8.09 91.82 -51.96
N GLU A 330 8.51 90.95 -52.89
CA GLU A 330 9.75 91.14 -53.66
C GLU A 330 9.68 92.35 -54.62
N ARG A 331 8.49 92.65 -55.16
CA ARG A 331 8.23 93.77 -56.08
C ARG A 331 7.99 95.13 -55.38
N CYS A 332 7.80 95.15 -54.06
CA CYS A 332 7.60 96.38 -53.29
C CYS A 332 8.89 97.23 -53.20
N ALA A 333 8.75 98.56 -53.27
CA ALA A 333 9.84 99.54 -53.17
C ALA A 333 10.31 99.74 -51.70
N LEU A 334 10.72 98.66 -51.03
CA LEU A 334 11.22 98.64 -49.65
C LEU A 334 12.76 98.50 -49.60
N GLY A 335 13.41 98.72 -48.46
CA GLY A 335 14.85 98.43 -48.32
C GLY A 335 15.17 96.94 -48.51
N SER A 336 16.38 96.57 -48.93
CA SER A 336 16.75 95.16 -49.16
C SER A 336 16.64 94.30 -47.90
N SER A 337 17.02 94.85 -46.74
CA SER A 337 16.90 94.18 -45.43
C SER A 337 15.45 93.99 -44.99
N GLU A 338 14.59 94.99 -45.23
CA GLU A 338 13.17 94.97 -44.86
C GLU A 338 12.38 93.94 -45.69
N ARG A 339 12.67 93.85 -46.99
CA ARG A 339 12.09 92.82 -47.88
C ARG A 339 12.47 91.42 -47.43
N GLN A 340 13.75 91.21 -47.11
CA GLN A 340 14.25 89.90 -46.68
C GLN A 340 13.65 89.47 -45.33
N ALA A 341 13.47 90.41 -44.40
CA ALA A 341 12.81 90.16 -43.13
C ALA A 341 11.33 89.77 -43.30
N LEU A 342 10.59 90.42 -44.21
CA LEU A 342 9.19 90.10 -44.50
C LEU A 342 9.02 88.72 -45.17
N VAL A 343 9.87 88.38 -46.13
CA VAL A 343 9.85 87.05 -46.78
C VAL A 343 10.16 85.93 -45.77
N LEU A 344 11.15 86.14 -44.89
CA LEU A 344 11.46 85.20 -43.81
C LEU A 344 10.33 85.10 -42.79
N GLY A 345 9.67 86.22 -42.45
CA GLY A 345 8.51 86.25 -41.58
C GLY A 345 7.32 85.46 -42.13
N LEU A 346 7.01 85.62 -43.43
CA LEU A 346 5.93 84.87 -44.10
C LEU A 346 6.22 83.36 -44.14
N ARG A 347 7.47 82.97 -44.45
CA ARG A 347 7.90 81.56 -44.40
C ARG A 347 7.83 80.99 -42.98
N GLY A 348 8.25 81.78 -41.98
CA GLY A 348 8.17 81.40 -40.58
C GLY A 348 6.73 81.15 -40.11
N CYS A 349 5.80 82.03 -40.48
CA CYS A 349 4.37 81.86 -40.17
C CYS A 349 3.77 80.61 -40.83
N ALA A 350 4.15 80.31 -42.08
CA ALA A 350 3.69 79.13 -42.79
C ALA A 350 4.14 77.83 -42.11
N LEU A 351 5.44 77.73 -41.81
CA LEU A 351 6.01 76.57 -41.10
C LEU A 351 5.42 76.41 -39.70
N TRP A 352 5.12 77.53 -39.01
CA TRP A 352 4.50 77.48 -37.68
C TRP A 352 3.04 76.99 -37.74
N ALA A 353 2.28 77.37 -38.77
CA ALA A 353 0.94 76.86 -38.99
C ALA A 353 0.92 75.37 -39.33
N GLU A 354 1.85 74.91 -40.19
CA GLU A 354 2.02 73.48 -40.49
C GLU A 354 2.39 72.66 -39.26
N LEU A 355 3.36 73.14 -38.48
CA LEU A 355 3.77 72.50 -37.23
C LEU A 355 2.60 72.41 -36.22
N LYS A 356 1.77 73.45 -36.13
CA LYS A 356 0.58 73.45 -35.27
C LYS A 356 -0.45 72.43 -35.75
N ALA A 357 -0.69 72.33 -37.05
CA ALA A 357 -1.61 71.35 -37.63
C ALA A 357 -1.10 69.91 -37.44
N LEU A 358 0.19 69.66 -37.66
CA LEU A 358 0.81 68.35 -37.44
C LEU A 358 0.74 67.92 -35.97
N ARG A 359 0.94 68.84 -35.03
CA ARG A 359 0.78 68.56 -33.60
C ARG A 359 -0.67 68.21 -33.23
N ALA A 360 -1.65 68.94 -33.77
CA ALA A 360 -3.06 68.64 -33.55
C ALA A 360 -3.43 67.24 -34.09
N MET A 361 -3.00 66.90 -35.32
CA MET A 361 -3.23 65.58 -35.90
C MET A 361 -2.53 64.46 -35.10
N SER A 362 -1.31 64.68 -34.62
CA SER A 362 -0.60 63.72 -33.78
C SER A 362 -1.38 63.44 -32.50
N GLN A 363 -1.90 64.49 -31.85
CA GLN A 363 -2.67 64.36 -30.62
C GLN A 363 -4.00 63.63 -30.85
N GLU A 364 -4.74 63.94 -31.93
CA GLU A 364 -5.97 63.22 -32.28
C GLU A 364 -5.71 61.73 -32.57
N LEU A 365 -4.60 61.41 -33.25
CA LEU A 365 -4.20 60.03 -33.53
C LEU A 365 -3.80 59.28 -32.25
N GLU A 366 -3.07 59.93 -31.35
CA GLU A 366 -2.72 59.37 -30.04
C GLU A 366 -3.96 59.08 -29.19
N GLU A 367 -4.91 60.01 -29.12
CA GLU A 367 -6.18 59.80 -28.42
C GLU A 367 -7.00 58.66 -29.04
N ALA A 368 -7.09 58.60 -30.37
CA ALA A 368 -7.81 57.54 -31.08
C ALA A 368 -7.14 56.17 -30.88
N ALA A 369 -5.80 56.12 -30.91
CA ALA A 369 -5.03 54.92 -30.63
C ALA A 369 -5.23 54.45 -29.18
N GLY A 370 -5.17 55.38 -28.21
CA GLY A 370 -5.43 55.08 -26.80
C GLY A 370 -6.83 54.51 -26.56
N ARG A 371 -7.86 55.10 -27.17
CA ARG A 371 -9.25 54.57 -27.09
C ARG A 371 -9.36 53.17 -27.71
N ARG A 372 -8.70 52.91 -28.85
CA ARG A 372 -8.68 51.58 -29.47
C ARG A 372 -7.93 50.56 -28.61
N GLN A 373 -6.84 50.95 -27.95
CA GLN A 373 -6.09 50.10 -27.04
C GLN A 373 -6.96 49.64 -25.85
N LEU A 374 -7.74 50.55 -25.26
CA LEU A 374 -8.67 50.24 -24.18
C LEU A 374 -9.76 49.27 -24.63
N LEU A 375 -10.38 49.51 -25.79
CA LEU A 375 -11.37 48.59 -26.36
C LEU A 375 -10.80 47.20 -26.62
N LEU A 376 -9.55 47.11 -27.09
CA LEU A 376 -8.87 45.82 -27.28
C LEU A 376 -8.66 45.09 -25.95
N GLN A 377 -8.26 45.80 -24.89
CA GLN A 377 -8.11 45.22 -23.55
C GLN A 377 -9.47 44.71 -23.01
N GLU A 378 -10.54 45.48 -23.18
CA GLU A 378 -11.89 45.05 -22.80
C GLU A 378 -12.34 43.81 -23.57
N LEU A 379 -12.07 43.73 -24.88
CA LEU A 379 -12.40 42.56 -25.68
C LEU A 379 -11.57 41.34 -25.26
N GLN A 380 -10.28 41.50 -24.97
CA GLN A 380 -9.43 40.42 -24.47
C GLN A 380 -9.90 39.89 -23.12
N THR A 381 -10.29 40.76 -22.18
CA THR A 381 -10.83 40.33 -20.89
C THR A 381 -12.17 39.61 -21.04
N LYS A 382 -13.06 40.09 -21.93
CA LYS A 382 -14.32 39.38 -22.26
C LYS A 382 -14.04 38.00 -22.87
N GLN A 383 -13.07 37.89 -23.78
CA GLN A 383 -12.67 36.62 -24.37
C GLN A 383 -12.14 35.63 -23.31
N GLN A 384 -11.25 36.08 -22.42
CA GLN A 384 -10.73 35.26 -21.33
C GLN A 384 -11.85 34.76 -20.41
N ARG A 385 -12.82 35.61 -20.07
CA ARG A 385 -14.00 35.20 -19.29
C ARG A 385 -14.81 34.12 -20.00
N ILE A 386 -15.01 34.22 -21.30
CA ILE A 386 -15.72 33.20 -22.09
C ILE A 386 -14.95 31.88 -22.08
N LEU A 387 -13.63 31.91 -22.28
CA LEU A 387 -12.79 30.70 -22.26
C LEU A 387 -12.81 30.01 -20.89
N HIS A 388 -12.70 30.79 -19.81
CA HIS A 388 -12.79 30.27 -18.45
C HIS A 388 -14.15 29.63 -18.16
N TRP A 389 -15.24 30.28 -18.60
CA TRP A 389 -16.59 29.71 -18.48
C TRP A 389 -16.75 28.39 -19.23
N ARG A 390 -16.18 28.26 -20.43
CA ARG A 390 -16.21 27.00 -21.19
C ARG A 390 -15.50 25.87 -20.44
N GLN A 391 -14.30 26.13 -19.92
CA GLN A 391 -13.57 25.15 -19.12
C GLN A 391 -14.36 24.69 -17.90
N LEU A 392 -14.97 25.63 -17.16
CA LEU A 392 -15.80 25.29 -16.01
C LEU A 392 -17.03 24.44 -16.39
N VAL A 393 -17.66 24.73 -17.53
CA VAL A 393 -18.78 23.93 -18.05
C VAL A 393 -18.32 22.50 -18.42
N GLU A 394 -17.15 22.35 -19.03
CA GLU A 394 -16.58 21.04 -19.35
C GLU A 394 -16.26 20.24 -18.07
N GLU A 395 -15.62 20.86 -17.08
CA GLU A 395 -15.31 20.23 -15.80
C GLU A 395 -16.57 19.77 -15.05
N THR A 396 -17.59 20.63 -15.00
CA THR A 396 -18.88 20.30 -14.36
C THR A 396 -19.63 19.20 -15.11
N GLN A 397 -19.62 19.20 -16.44
CA GLN A 397 -20.19 18.09 -17.22
C GLN A 397 -19.47 16.77 -16.96
N GLU A 398 -18.15 16.77 -16.83
CA GLU A 398 -17.38 15.56 -16.54
C GLU A 398 -17.68 15.05 -15.13
N GLN A 399 -17.80 15.93 -14.12
CA GLN A 399 -18.25 15.56 -12.78
C GLN A 399 -19.65 14.93 -12.81
N VAL A 400 -20.59 15.48 -13.57
CA VAL A 400 -21.94 14.92 -13.73
C VAL A 400 -21.89 13.53 -14.37
N ARG A 401 -21.06 13.32 -15.40
CA ARG A 401 -20.88 11.99 -16.02
C ARG A 401 -20.32 10.97 -15.03
N LEU A 402 -19.33 11.36 -14.24
CA LEU A 402 -18.75 10.52 -13.19
C LEU A 402 -19.80 10.16 -12.12
N LEU A 403 -20.65 11.10 -11.72
CA LEU A 403 -21.76 10.85 -10.79
C LEU A 403 -22.79 9.88 -11.37
N ILE A 404 -23.19 10.05 -12.64
CA ILE A 404 -24.11 9.12 -13.32
C ILE A 404 -23.51 7.71 -13.36
N LYS A 405 -22.23 7.59 -13.73
CA LYS A 405 -21.52 6.30 -13.77
C LYS A 405 -21.43 5.67 -12.38
N GLY A 406 -21.06 6.45 -11.36
CA GLY A 406 -21.01 6.00 -9.97
C GLY A 406 -22.37 5.53 -9.46
N ASN A 407 -23.43 6.28 -9.74
CA ASN A 407 -24.79 5.94 -9.32
C ASN A 407 -25.31 4.68 -10.02
N SER A 408 -25.06 4.52 -11.32
CA SER A 408 -25.42 3.29 -12.05
C SER A 408 -24.69 2.06 -11.53
N ALA A 409 -23.40 2.18 -11.17
CA ALA A 409 -22.61 1.11 -10.55
C ALA A 409 -23.09 0.76 -9.13
N SER A 410 -23.48 1.76 -8.34
CA SER A 410 -24.08 1.55 -7.02
C SER A 410 -25.44 0.88 -7.11
N LYS A 411 -26.29 1.29 -8.08
CA LYS A 411 -27.58 0.64 -8.35
C LYS A 411 -27.40 -0.83 -8.73
N THR A 412 -26.43 -1.16 -9.59
CA THR A 412 -26.14 -2.56 -9.95
C THR A 412 -25.62 -3.38 -8.77
N ARG A 413 -24.78 -2.82 -7.90
CA ARG A 413 -24.33 -3.48 -6.67
C ARG A 413 -25.48 -3.72 -5.67
N LEU A 414 -26.34 -2.73 -5.47
CA LEU A 414 -27.54 -2.86 -4.64
C LEU A 414 -28.55 -3.87 -5.20
N CYS A 415 -28.63 -4.04 -6.52
CA CYS A 415 -29.45 -5.10 -7.11
C CYS A 415 -28.85 -6.51 -6.92
N ARG A 416 -27.52 -6.63 -6.76
CA ARG A 416 -26.83 -7.93 -6.56
C ARG A 416 -26.76 -8.37 -5.10
N SER A 417 -26.69 -7.42 -4.15
CA SER A 417 -26.54 -7.74 -2.72
C SER A 417 -27.66 -8.63 -2.14
N PRO A 418 -28.95 -8.54 -2.53
CA PRO A 418 -29.98 -9.44 -2.02
C PRO A 418 -29.75 -10.89 -2.46
N GLY A 419 -29.28 -11.09 -3.69
CA GLY A 419 -28.96 -12.43 -4.22
C GLY A 419 -27.76 -13.05 -3.51
N GLU A 420 -26.73 -12.26 -3.22
CA GLU A 420 -25.55 -12.72 -2.48
C GLU A 420 -25.87 -13.07 -1.01
N VAL A 421 -26.71 -12.27 -0.35
CA VAL A 421 -27.18 -12.55 1.02
C VAL A 421 -28.05 -13.80 1.04
N LEU A 422 -28.98 -13.97 0.09
CA LEU A 422 -29.80 -15.18 -0.01
C LEU A 422 -28.94 -16.42 -0.28
N ALA A 423 -27.95 -16.33 -1.17
CA ALA A 423 -27.03 -17.42 -1.45
C ALA A 423 -26.20 -17.81 -0.21
N LEU A 424 -25.77 -16.81 0.58
CA LEU A 424 -25.03 -17.06 1.82
C LEU A 424 -25.92 -17.71 2.90
N VAL A 425 -27.16 -17.24 3.06
CA VAL A 425 -28.14 -17.86 3.96
C VAL A 425 -28.40 -19.31 3.57
N GLN A 426 -28.64 -19.59 2.28
CA GLN A 426 -28.85 -20.94 1.76
C GLN A 426 -27.61 -21.83 1.92
N ARG A 427 -26.40 -21.30 1.76
CA ARG A 427 -25.17 -22.11 1.82
C ARG A 427 -24.66 -22.36 3.24
N LYS A 428 -24.92 -21.44 4.17
CA LYS A 428 -24.29 -21.46 5.52
C LYS A 428 -25.31 -21.60 6.64
N VAL A 429 -26.45 -20.91 6.58
CA VAL A 429 -27.39 -20.88 7.71
C VAL A 429 -28.37 -22.05 7.63
N VAL A 430 -28.94 -22.30 6.45
CA VAL A 430 -29.92 -23.38 6.24
C VAL A 430 -29.37 -24.77 6.60
N PRO A 431 -28.18 -25.19 6.11
CA PRO A 431 -27.67 -26.53 6.40
C PRO A 431 -27.32 -26.72 7.88
N THR A 432 -26.86 -25.66 8.52
CA THR A 432 -26.51 -25.70 9.95
C THR A 432 -27.78 -25.75 10.82
N SER A 433 -28.84 -25.04 10.41
CA SER A 433 -30.16 -25.13 11.05
C SER A 433 -30.77 -26.52 10.89
N GLU A 434 -30.70 -27.10 9.70
CA GLU A 434 -31.19 -28.45 9.41
C GLU A 434 -30.41 -29.52 10.18
N ALA A 435 -29.09 -29.35 10.36
CA ALA A 435 -28.26 -30.27 11.16
C ALA A 435 -28.55 -30.20 12.66
N VAL A 436 -28.89 -29.01 13.19
CA VAL A 436 -29.15 -28.80 14.63
C VAL A 436 -30.60 -29.15 15.01
N ALA A 437 -31.56 -29.01 14.08
CA ALA A 437 -32.97 -29.32 14.32
C ALA A 437 -33.23 -30.72 14.91
N PRO A 438 -32.71 -31.84 14.37
CA PRO A 438 -32.95 -33.16 14.93
C PRO A 438 -32.31 -33.34 16.31
N GLN A 439 -31.13 -32.76 16.54
CA GLN A 439 -30.46 -32.80 17.85
C GLN A 439 -31.26 -32.03 18.91
N SER A 440 -31.85 -30.91 18.53
CA SER A 440 -32.71 -30.12 19.43
C SER A 440 -34.02 -30.84 19.77
N GLN A 441 -34.62 -31.54 18.79
CA GLN A 441 -35.82 -32.35 19.00
C GLN A 441 -35.53 -33.57 19.88
N GLU A 442 -34.38 -34.22 19.68
CA GLU A 442 -33.94 -35.34 20.52
C GLU A 442 -33.66 -34.90 21.96
N LEU A 443 -33.02 -33.74 22.16
CA LEU A 443 -32.85 -33.15 23.49
C LEU A 443 -34.18 -32.86 24.18
N LEU A 444 -35.15 -32.30 23.46
CA LEU A 444 -36.50 -32.07 24.00
C LEU A 444 -37.19 -33.38 24.37
N ARG A 445 -37.10 -34.41 23.53
CA ARG A 445 -37.62 -35.75 23.81
C ARG A 445 -37.00 -36.34 25.09
N CYS A 446 -35.67 -36.26 25.23
CA CYS A 446 -34.96 -36.71 26.43
C CYS A 446 -35.41 -35.95 27.69
N LEU A 447 -35.58 -34.62 27.61
CA LEU A 447 -36.06 -33.81 28.73
C LEU A 447 -37.51 -34.14 29.13
N GLU A 448 -38.38 -34.41 28.15
CA GLU A 448 -39.75 -34.88 28.40
C GLU A 448 -39.77 -36.26 29.05
N GLU A 449 -38.85 -37.15 28.68
CA GLU A 449 -38.66 -38.46 29.31
C GLU A 449 -38.13 -38.33 30.75
N GLU A 450 -37.17 -37.44 31.02
CA GLU A 450 -36.71 -37.12 32.38
C GLU A 450 -37.84 -36.59 33.27
N ALA A 451 -38.65 -35.68 32.75
CA ALA A 451 -39.77 -35.08 33.47
C ALA A 451 -40.82 -36.13 33.89
N ARG A 452 -40.98 -37.23 33.13
CA ARG A 452 -41.87 -38.35 33.47
C ARG A 452 -41.34 -39.21 34.63
N HIS A 453 -40.02 -39.29 34.79
CA HIS A 453 -39.38 -40.09 35.84
C HIS A 453 -39.16 -39.32 37.15
N LEU A 454 -39.06 -37.99 37.09
CA LEU A 454 -38.86 -37.11 38.25
C LEU A 454 -39.86 -37.28 39.42
N PRO A 455 -41.19 -37.43 39.18
CA PRO A 455 -42.18 -37.58 40.24
C PRO A 455 -42.04 -38.86 41.08
N HIS A 456 -41.31 -39.85 40.57
CA HIS A 456 -41.12 -41.16 41.20
C HIS A 456 -39.87 -41.20 42.10
N LEU A 457 -39.10 -40.11 42.16
CA LEU A 457 -37.92 -39.96 43.02
C LEU A 457 -38.32 -39.39 44.39
N LEU A 458 -38.29 -40.23 45.43
CA LEU A 458 -38.35 -39.73 46.80
C LEU A 458 -36.97 -39.22 47.21
N LEU A 459 -36.83 -37.91 47.48
CA LEU A 459 -35.56 -37.25 47.85
C LEU A 459 -35.02 -37.65 49.24
N GLY A 460 -35.86 -38.27 50.09
CA GLY A 460 -35.51 -38.63 51.48
C GLY A 460 -34.28 -39.53 51.69
N PRO A 461 -34.02 -40.55 50.83
CA PRO A 461 -32.83 -41.40 50.95
C PRO A 461 -31.53 -40.73 50.46
N LEU A 462 -31.60 -39.73 49.57
CA LEU A 462 -30.43 -39.01 49.02
C LEU A 462 -29.94 -37.88 49.92
N LEU A 463 -30.74 -37.47 50.92
CA LEU A 463 -30.44 -36.38 51.84
C LEU A 463 -29.65 -36.81 53.11
N ARG A 464 -29.29 -38.09 53.25
CA ARG A 464 -28.40 -38.51 54.34
C ARG A 464 -26.95 -38.35 53.87
N HIS A 465 -26.36 -37.18 54.13
CA HIS A 465 -25.06 -37.03 54.80
C HIS A 465 -24.60 -35.57 54.90
N SER A 466 -24.25 -35.17 56.14
CA SER A 466 -23.24 -34.16 56.46
C SER A 466 -22.14 -34.85 57.29
N PRO A 467 -20.84 -34.67 56.99
CA PRO A 467 -19.76 -35.35 57.68
C PRO A 467 -19.36 -34.58 58.95
N GLY A 468 -20.20 -34.65 59.99
CA GLY A 468 -19.93 -33.95 61.25
C GLY A 468 -20.69 -34.41 62.50
N GLY A 469 -21.42 -35.53 62.44
CA GLY A 469 -22.22 -36.02 63.56
C GLY A 469 -21.67 -37.30 64.21
N LEU A 470 -21.51 -37.28 65.53
CA LEU A 470 -21.03 -38.39 66.38
C LEU A 470 -22.09 -39.48 66.62
N GLN A 471 -22.58 -40.16 65.57
CA GLN A 471 -23.27 -41.45 65.72
C GLN A 471 -22.86 -42.44 64.63
N PRO A 472 -22.55 -43.71 64.99
CA PRO A 472 -22.20 -44.73 64.01
C PRO A 472 -23.43 -45.18 63.21
N LEU A 473 -23.28 -45.25 61.88
CA LEU A 473 -24.29 -45.75 60.94
C LEU A 473 -24.50 -47.27 61.11
N PRO A 474 -25.73 -47.80 60.93
CA PRO A 474 -25.95 -49.25 60.89
C PRO A 474 -25.32 -49.86 59.64
N THR A 475 -24.53 -50.91 59.84
CA THR A 475 -23.70 -51.63 58.85
C THR A 475 -24.48 -52.46 57.82
N VAL A 476 -25.76 -52.13 57.52
CA VAL A 476 -26.59 -52.90 56.60
C VAL A 476 -27.19 -52.01 55.52
N LEU A 477 -26.37 -51.77 54.48
CA LEU A 477 -26.70 -51.99 53.07
C LEU A 477 -25.56 -51.40 52.22
N PRO A 478 -24.80 -52.19 51.45
CA PRO A 478 -23.92 -51.64 50.43
C PRO A 478 -24.79 -50.84 49.45
N SER A 479 -24.47 -49.57 49.22
CA SER A 479 -25.21 -48.64 48.33
C SER A 479 -25.45 -49.19 46.90
N ILE A 480 -24.71 -50.24 46.52
CA ILE A 480 -24.82 -51.01 45.29
C ILE A 480 -26.14 -51.83 45.22
N TYR A 481 -26.73 -52.25 46.34
CA TYR A 481 -28.00 -53.01 46.36
C TYR A 481 -29.22 -52.17 45.97
N GLN A 482 -29.17 -50.84 46.12
CA GLN A 482 -30.24 -49.96 45.68
C GLN A 482 -30.34 -49.86 44.15
N LEU A 483 -29.25 -50.21 43.44
CA LEU A 483 -29.15 -50.28 41.98
C LEU A 483 -29.35 -51.71 41.43
N HIS A 484 -29.80 -52.67 42.26
CA HIS A 484 -30.10 -54.01 41.76
C HIS A 484 -31.38 -53.96 40.91
N PRO A 485 -31.42 -54.56 39.71
CA PRO A 485 -32.62 -54.57 38.84
C PRO A 485 -33.86 -55.24 39.46
N ALA A 486 -33.72 -55.95 40.58
CA ALA A 486 -34.81 -56.58 41.33
C ALA A 486 -35.37 -55.66 42.44
N SER A 487 -34.74 -54.50 42.69
CA SER A 487 -35.25 -53.47 43.58
C SER A 487 -36.30 -52.64 42.84
N PRO A 488 -37.50 -52.43 43.40
CA PRO A 488 -38.57 -51.66 42.74
C PRO A 488 -38.18 -50.19 42.48
N LYS A 489 -37.10 -49.69 43.11
CA LYS A 489 -36.58 -48.32 42.97
C LYS A 489 -35.25 -48.24 42.21
N GLY A 490 -34.64 -49.40 41.90
CA GLY A 490 -33.33 -49.45 41.25
C GLY A 490 -33.39 -49.13 39.77
N SER A 491 -34.48 -49.50 39.08
CA SER A 491 -34.64 -49.27 37.64
C SER A 491 -34.63 -47.79 37.28
N SER A 492 -35.34 -46.93 38.03
CA SER A 492 -35.36 -45.48 37.79
C SER A 492 -34.02 -44.81 38.07
N LEU A 493 -33.30 -45.22 39.11
CA LEU A 493 -31.97 -44.69 39.45
C LEU A 493 -30.89 -45.13 38.45
N ILE A 494 -30.98 -46.36 37.91
CA ILE A 494 -30.09 -46.85 36.85
C ILE A 494 -30.31 -46.05 35.56
N VAL A 495 -31.57 -45.83 35.16
CA VAL A 495 -31.89 -45.03 33.96
C VAL A 495 -31.38 -43.60 34.11
N LEU A 496 -31.60 -42.96 35.26
CA LEU A 496 -31.07 -41.61 35.53
C LEU A 496 -29.54 -41.57 35.55
N SER A 497 -28.88 -42.61 36.06
CA SER A 497 -27.42 -42.70 36.01
C SER A 497 -26.88 -42.76 34.59
N HIS A 498 -27.54 -43.50 33.70
CA HIS A 498 -27.19 -43.55 32.28
C HIS A 498 -27.45 -42.22 31.57
N MET A 499 -28.59 -41.59 31.84
CA MET A 499 -28.97 -40.29 31.25
C MET A 499 -27.99 -39.18 31.64
N LEU A 500 -27.54 -39.15 32.90
CA LEU A 500 -26.55 -38.19 33.40
C LEU A 500 -25.10 -38.56 33.05
N GLY A 501 -24.89 -39.65 32.29
CA GLY A 501 -23.58 -40.10 31.82
C GLY A 501 -22.67 -40.65 32.92
N LEU A 502 -23.23 -41.21 33.99
CA LEU A 502 -22.45 -41.91 35.01
C LEU A 502 -22.14 -43.35 34.56
N PRO A 503 -20.90 -43.83 34.76
CA PRO A 503 -20.53 -45.19 34.37
C PRO A 503 -21.26 -46.24 35.22
N THR A 504 -21.57 -47.38 34.60
CA THR A 504 -22.28 -48.50 35.21
C THR A 504 -21.57 -49.00 36.48
N GLY A 505 -22.33 -49.21 37.56
CA GLY A 505 -21.81 -49.70 38.85
C GLY A 505 -21.37 -48.62 39.85
N LYS A 506 -21.56 -47.33 39.54
CA LYS A 506 -21.35 -46.24 40.50
C LYS A 506 -22.53 -46.06 41.45
N ALA A 507 -22.25 -45.70 42.71
CA ALA A 507 -23.27 -45.54 43.74
C ALA A 507 -24.25 -44.38 43.42
N PRO A 508 -25.55 -44.51 43.79
CA PRO A 508 -26.57 -43.51 43.49
C PRO A 508 -26.35 -42.15 44.18
N GLU A 509 -25.50 -42.10 45.20
CA GLU A 509 -25.06 -40.89 45.90
C GLU A 509 -24.33 -39.90 44.97
N LEU A 510 -23.75 -40.37 43.86
CA LEU A 510 -23.05 -39.55 42.88
C LEU A 510 -23.97 -38.84 41.87
N LEU A 511 -25.28 -39.16 41.88
CA LEU A 511 -26.25 -38.55 40.98
C LEU A 511 -26.40 -37.05 41.24
N LEU A 512 -26.49 -36.64 42.50
CA LEU A 512 -26.72 -35.25 42.87
C LEU A 512 -25.49 -34.36 42.65
N PRO A 513 -24.26 -34.79 43.01
CA PRO A 513 -23.04 -34.09 42.62
C PRO A 513 -22.86 -33.97 41.10
N LYS A 514 -23.20 -35.02 40.33
CA LYS A 514 -23.11 -35.00 38.86
C LYS A 514 -24.17 -34.09 38.23
N ALA A 515 -25.39 -34.09 38.73
CA ALA A 515 -26.43 -33.17 38.30
C ALA A 515 -26.05 -31.70 38.63
N ALA A 516 -25.46 -31.46 39.80
CA ALA A 516 -24.94 -30.15 40.18
C ALA A 516 -23.79 -29.68 39.26
N SER A 517 -22.86 -30.56 38.90
CA SER A 517 -21.77 -30.22 37.97
C SER A 517 -22.31 -29.90 36.56
N LEU A 518 -23.24 -30.71 36.05
CA LEU A 518 -23.86 -30.47 34.74
C LEU A 518 -24.66 -29.17 34.72
N ARG A 519 -25.32 -28.82 35.83
CA ARG A 519 -25.99 -27.51 35.98
C ARG A 519 -24.99 -26.35 35.96
N GLN A 520 -23.82 -26.52 36.58
CA GLN A 520 -22.76 -25.51 36.57
C GLN A 520 -22.18 -25.33 35.16
N ASP A 521 -21.96 -26.43 34.43
CA ASP A 521 -21.52 -26.40 33.03
C ASP A 521 -22.55 -25.70 32.13
N LEU A 522 -23.85 -25.97 32.34
CA LEU A 522 -24.93 -25.32 31.61
C LEU A 522 -24.94 -23.80 31.85
N LEU A 523 -24.83 -23.36 33.10
CA LEU A 523 -24.77 -21.94 33.45
C LEU A 523 -23.55 -21.27 32.80
N PHE A 524 -22.39 -21.93 32.85
CA PHE A 524 -21.16 -21.45 32.20
C PHE A 524 -21.33 -21.29 30.68
N LEU A 525 -21.96 -22.26 30.01
CA LEU A 525 -22.24 -22.17 28.57
C LEU A 525 -23.25 -21.07 28.23
N GLN A 526 -24.25 -20.85 29.09
CA GLN A 526 -25.19 -19.73 28.94
C GLN A 526 -24.48 -18.37 29.08
N ASP A 527 -23.56 -18.23 30.03
CA ASP A 527 -22.75 -17.02 30.23
C ASP A 527 -21.80 -16.78 29.05
N GLN A 528 -21.18 -17.83 28.50
CA GLN A 528 -20.37 -17.68 27.27
C GLN A 528 -21.21 -17.23 26.08
N ARG A 529 -22.42 -17.77 25.93
CA ARG A 529 -23.34 -17.39 24.85
C ARG A 529 -23.77 -15.93 25.01
N SER A 530 -24.15 -15.50 26.22
CA SER A 530 -24.56 -14.12 26.47
C SER A 530 -23.40 -13.14 26.23
N LEU A 531 -22.19 -13.48 26.67
CA LEU A 531 -20.97 -12.70 26.42
C LEU A 531 -20.66 -12.58 24.92
N ARG A 532 -20.74 -13.67 24.16
CA ARG A 532 -20.55 -13.64 22.70
C ARG A 532 -21.63 -12.81 21.98
N CYS A 533 -22.89 -12.94 22.39
CA CYS A 533 -23.97 -12.10 21.87
C CYS A 533 -23.72 -10.62 22.19
N TRP A 534 -23.25 -10.32 23.40
CA TRP A 534 -22.89 -8.97 23.81
C TRP A 534 -21.73 -8.42 22.99
N TYR A 535 -20.66 -9.19 22.77
CA TYR A 535 -19.54 -8.81 21.90
C TYR A 535 -19.97 -8.57 20.46
N LEU A 536 -20.87 -9.37 19.91
CA LEU A 536 -21.41 -9.18 18.55
C LEU A 536 -22.25 -7.91 18.44
N LEU A 537 -23.08 -7.62 19.45
CA LEU A 537 -23.85 -6.38 19.55
C LEU A 537 -22.93 -5.17 19.71
N HIS A 538 -21.91 -5.28 20.55
CA HIS A 538 -20.94 -4.21 20.79
C HIS A 538 -20.10 -3.95 19.54
N MET A 539 -19.62 -4.98 18.83
CA MET A 539 -18.93 -4.82 17.54
C MET A 539 -19.81 -4.07 16.52
N LYS A 540 -21.12 -4.29 16.54
CA LYS A 540 -22.07 -3.59 15.67
C LYS A 540 -22.27 -2.11 16.04
N THR A 541 -22.12 -1.75 17.32
CA THR A 541 -22.34 -0.38 17.85
C THR A 541 -21.07 0.42 18.11
N SER A 542 -19.91 -0.23 18.22
CA SER A 542 -18.61 0.40 18.55
C SER A 542 -17.60 0.45 17.40
N LEU A 543 -18.00 0.01 16.20
CA LEU A 543 -17.31 0.43 14.99
C LEU A 543 -17.55 1.94 14.83
N PRO A 544 -16.50 2.79 14.82
CA PRO A 544 -16.65 4.16 14.33
C PRO A 544 -17.26 4.11 12.92
N PRO A 545 -17.97 5.15 12.44
CA PRO A 545 -18.34 5.21 11.04
C PRO A 545 -17.07 4.98 10.23
N GLY A 546 -17.01 3.82 9.58
CA GLY A 546 -15.85 3.44 8.78
C GLY A 546 -15.58 4.51 7.74
N PRO A 547 -14.37 4.54 7.16
CA PRO A 547 -14.05 5.47 6.10
C PRO A 547 -15.19 5.44 5.08
N SER A 548 -15.64 6.62 4.67
CA SER A 548 -16.76 6.75 3.74
C SER A 548 -16.49 5.90 2.51
N THR A 549 -17.54 5.45 1.81
CA THR A 549 -17.36 4.70 0.55
C THR A 549 -16.43 5.40 -0.44
N GLN A 550 -16.30 6.73 -0.33
CA GLN A 550 -15.41 7.57 -1.10
C GLN A 550 -13.94 7.45 -0.66
N GLU A 551 -13.65 7.37 0.63
CA GLU A 551 -12.31 7.13 1.18
C GLU A 551 -11.84 5.70 0.87
N LEU A 552 -12.72 4.70 0.96
CA LEU A 552 -12.39 3.32 0.57
C LEU A 552 -12.06 3.21 -0.93
N LEU A 553 -12.80 3.93 -1.79
CA LEU A 553 -12.50 3.97 -3.22
C LEU A 553 -11.18 4.70 -3.52
N GLN A 554 -10.82 5.73 -2.75
CA GLN A 554 -9.50 6.38 -2.88
C GLN A 554 -8.36 5.46 -2.41
N ILE A 555 -8.55 4.76 -1.30
CA ILE A 555 -7.56 3.78 -0.80
C ILE A 555 -7.40 2.64 -1.82
N GLN A 556 -8.49 2.11 -2.36
CA GLN A 556 -8.44 1.09 -3.40
C GLN A 556 -7.77 1.61 -4.68
N ALA A 557 -8.14 2.80 -5.17
CA ALA A 557 -7.56 3.37 -6.39
C ALA A 557 -6.06 3.67 -6.23
N SER A 558 -5.63 4.12 -5.05
CA SER A 558 -4.20 4.35 -4.75
C SER A 558 -3.42 3.03 -4.68
N GLN A 559 -3.98 1.98 -4.08
CA GLN A 559 -3.37 0.65 -4.06
C GLN A 559 -3.33 0.00 -5.44
N GLU A 560 -4.40 0.10 -6.24
CA GLU A 560 -4.42 -0.42 -7.61
C GLU A 560 -3.42 0.31 -8.51
N LYS A 561 -3.27 1.63 -8.33
CA LYS A 561 -2.25 2.41 -9.04
C LYS A 561 -0.84 1.99 -8.64
N GLU A 562 -0.58 1.83 -7.34
CA GLU A 562 0.72 1.38 -6.85
C GLU A 562 1.05 -0.04 -7.34
N GLN A 563 0.08 -0.95 -7.31
CA GLN A 563 0.23 -2.31 -7.82
C GLN A 563 0.51 -2.31 -9.33
N ASN A 564 -0.24 -1.56 -10.14
CA ASN A 564 -0.03 -1.47 -11.58
C ASN A 564 1.34 -0.86 -11.93
N GLU A 565 1.77 0.17 -11.20
CA GLU A 565 3.10 0.75 -11.39
C GLU A 565 4.22 -0.23 -11.03
N ASN A 566 4.07 -0.99 -9.94
CA ASN A 566 5.01 -2.02 -9.52
C ASN A 566 5.08 -3.18 -10.51
N LEU A 567 3.92 -3.67 -10.99
CA LEU A 567 3.82 -4.74 -11.99
C LEU A 567 4.39 -4.28 -13.34
N GLY A 568 4.08 -3.06 -13.76
CA GLY A 568 4.63 -2.45 -14.98
C GLY A 568 6.15 -2.25 -14.91
N GLN A 569 6.70 -1.93 -13.73
CA GLN A 569 8.15 -1.87 -13.53
C GLN A 569 8.79 -3.27 -13.53
N ALA A 570 8.14 -4.27 -12.94
CA ALA A 570 8.62 -5.64 -12.94
C ALA A 570 8.63 -6.23 -14.35
N LEU A 571 7.56 -6.04 -15.13
CA LEU A 571 7.45 -6.48 -16.52
C LEU A 571 8.52 -5.82 -17.41
N ARG A 572 8.74 -4.51 -17.29
CA ARG A 572 9.81 -3.82 -18.02
C ARG A 572 11.21 -4.31 -17.66
N ARG A 573 11.46 -4.64 -16.39
CA ARG A 573 12.74 -5.26 -15.99
C ARG A 573 12.91 -6.63 -16.62
N LEU A 574 11.83 -7.42 -16.69
CA LEU A 574 11.83 -8.75 -17.30
C LEU A 574 12.08 -8.66 -18.81
N GLU A 575 11.39 -7.75 -19.50
CA GLU A 575 11.57 -7.45 -20.92
C GLU A 575 13.02 -7.02 -21.23
N ASN A 576 13.58 -6.09 -20.45
CA ASN A 576 14.96 -5.66 -20.62
C ASN A 576 15.96 -6.80 -20.40
N ARG A 577 15.70 -7.67 -19.42
CA ARG A 577 16.55 -8.83 -19.14
C ARG A 577 16.49 -9.83 -20.28
N LEU A 578 15.29 -10.08 -20.81
CA LEU A 578 15.07 -10.93 -21.98
C LEU A 578 15.79 -10.38 -23.21
N ARG A 579 15.71 -9.07 -23.46
CA ARG A 579 16.42 -8.40 -24.57
C ARG A 579 17.94 -8.54 -24.43
N GLN A 580 18.47 -8.29 -23.24
CA GLN A 580 19.90 -8.47 -22.94
C GLN A 580 20.35 -9.92 -23.11
N THR A 581 19.53 -10.90 -22.71
CA THR A 581 19.85 -12.31 -22.94
C THR A 581 19.81 -12.65 -24.42
N LEU A 582 18.81 -12.18 -25.17
CA LEU A 582 18.71 -12.37 -26.62
C LEU A 582 19.92 -11.78 -27.37
N GLU A 583 20.40 -10.60 -26.96
CA GLU A 583 21.63 -9.99 -27.51
C GLU A 583 22.90 -10.78 -27.18
N ARG A 584 22.89 -11.56 -26.08
CA ARG A 584 24.02 -12.43 -25.70
C ARG A 584 24.00 -13.78 -26.39
N ILE A 585 22.87 -14.24 -26.91
CA ILE A 585 22.75 -15.53 -27.60
C ILE A 585 23.72 -15.64 -28.80
N PRO A 586 23.86 -14.65 -29.70
CA PRO A 586 24.82 -14.72 -30.80
C PRO A 586 26.27 -14.80 -30.31
N LYS A 587 26.60 -14.13 -29.20
CA LYS A 587 27.94 -14.19 -28.59
C LYS A 587 28.20 -15.53 -27.93
N LEU A 588 27.19 -16.12 -27.28
CA LEU A 588 27.27 -17.46 -26.72
C LEU A 588 27.35 -18.52 -27.82
N GLN A 589 26.59 -18.38 -28.90
CA GLN A 589 26.70 -19.22 -30.10
C GLN A 589 28.06 -19.06 -30.76
N GLY A 590 28.62 -17.85 -30.80
CA GLY A 590 29.99 -17.58 -31.24
C GLY A 590 31.01 -18.28 -30.37
N VAL A 591 30.96 -18.12 -29.04
CA VAL A 591 31.89 -18.76 -28.10
C VAL A 591 31.74 -20.29 -28.07
N VAL A 592 30.52 -20.81 -28.17
CA VAL A 592 30.27 -22.26 -28.29
C VAL A 592 30.77 -22.76 -29.64
N GLY A 593 30.59 -21.98 -30.72
CA GLY A 593 31.17 -22.25 -32.03
C GLY A 593 32.69 -22.26 -32.00
N ASP A 594 33.31 -21.25 -31.40
CA ASP A 594 34.76 -21.14 -31.21
C ASP A 594 35.28 -22.29 -30.35
N TRP A 595 34.58 -22.67 -29.28
CA TRP A 595 34.91 -23.83 -28.45
C TRP A 595 34.72 -25.16 -29.19
N TRP A 596 33.72 -25.23 -30.07
CA TRP A 596 33.40 -26.40 -30.90
C TRP A 596 34.34 -26.56 -32.09
N GLU A 597 34.92 -25.47 -32.59
CA GLU A 597 36.01 -25.43 -33.58
C GLU A 597 37.40 -25.58 -32.91
N GLN A 598 37.52 -25.29 -31.61
CA GLN A 598 38.74 -25.43 -30.80
C GLN A 598 38.82 -26.60 -29.79
N PRO A 599 38.12 -27.75 -29.89
CA PRO A 599 38.33 -28.81 -28.91
C PRO A 599 39.54 -29.70 -29.25
N GLY A 600 40.29 -29.45 -30.34
CA GLY A 600 41.26 -30.43 -30.83
C GLY A 600 42.48 -30.00 -31.62
N GLN A 601 42.78 -28.70 -31.78
CA GLN A 601 44.00 -28.29 -32.49
C GLN A 601 45.21 -28.03 -31.58
N ALA A 602 44.99 -27.88 -30.27
CA ALA A 602 46.06 -27.61 -29.29
C ALA A 602 46.11 -28.62 -28.12
N THR A 603 45.25 -29.64 -28.09
CA THR A 603 45.35 -30.74 -27.12
C THR A 603 46.27 -31.81 -27.71
N LEU A 604 47.44 -31.96 -27.08
CA LEU A 604 48.45 -32.97 -27.38
C LEU A 604 47.76 -34.33 -27.57
N SER A 605 47.94 -34.94 -28.74
CA SER A 605 47.31 -36.21 -29.16
C SER A 605 47.60 -37.41 -28.24
N GLY A 606 48.33 -37.23 -27.15
CA GLY A 606 48.65 -38.24 -26.14
C GLY A 606 48.01 -38.04 -24.76
N GLU A 607 47.27 -36.95 -24.48
CA GLU A 607 46.65 -36.75 -23.16
C GLU A 607 45.31 -37.51 -23.02
N LEU A 608 45.22 -38.31 -21.96
CA LEU A 608 44.04 -39.11 -21.62
C LEU A 608 43.19 -38.37 -20.58
N CYS A 609 42.04 -37.86 -21.00
CA CYS A 609 41.04 -37.31 -20.07
C CYS A 609 40.05 -38.42 -19.71
N GLN A 610 40.04 -38.82 -18.44
CA GLN A 610 39.25 -39.96 -17.92
C GLN A 610 39.56 -41.29 -18.65
N GLY A 611 40.83 -41.49 -19.03
CA GLY A 611 41.29 -42.72 -19.67
C GLY A 611 40.91 -42.87 -21.14
N LEU A 612 40.37 -41.83 -21.79
CA LEU A 612 40.01 -41.84 -23.20
C LEU A 612 40.75 -40.75 -23.98
N THR A 613 41.16 -41.07 -25.19
CA THR A 613 41.76 -40.13 -26.15
C THR A 613 40.69 -39.27 -26.82
N LEU A 614 41.09 -38.11 -27.35
CA LEU A 614 40.18 -37.21 -28.07
C LEU A 614 39.38 -37.91 -29.21
N PRO A 615 39.97 -38.79 -30.05
CA PRO A 615 39.22 -39.51 -31.08
C PRO A 615 38.15 -40.45 -30.50
N GLN A 616 38.43 -41.06 -29.33
CA GLN A 616 37.46 -41.93 -28.65
C GLN A 616 36.31 -41.13 -28.05
N TRP A 617 36.58 -39.93 -27.53
CA TRP A 617 35.53 -39.01 -27.06
C TRP A 617 34.65 -38.50 -28.20
N GLN A 618 35.24 -38.15 -29.35
CA GLN A 618 34.50 -37.75 -30.55
C GLN A 618 33.59 -38.87 -31.06
N LEU A 619 34.08 -40.12 -31.11
CA LEU A 619 33.27 -41.26 -31.52
C LEU A 619 32.05 -41.48 -30.60
N ARG A 620 32.26 -41.37 -29.28
CA ARG A 620 31.18 -41.46 -28.29
C ARG A 620 30.15 -40.34 -28.44
N TRP A 621 30.60 -39.13 -28.73
CA TRP A 621 29.71 -37.98 -28.91
C TRP A 621 28.83 -38.13 -30.15
N VAL A 622 29.40 -38.58 -31.28
CA VAL A 622 28.63 -38.86 -32.51
C VAL A 622 27.58 -39.95 -32.28
N GLN A 623 27.91 -41.00 -31.53
CA GLN A 623 26.94 -42.05 -31.16
C GLN A 623 25.81 -41.50 -30.27
N ALA A 624 26.15 -40.66 -29.28
CA ALA A 624 25.15 -40.03 -28.42
C ALA A 624 24.24 -39.05 -29.17
N GLN A 625 24.80 -38.30 -30.13
CA GLN A 625 24.04 -37.40 -31.00
C GLN A 625 23.07 -38.18 -31.92
N GLY A 626 23.52 -39.31 -32.48
CA GLY A 626 22.64 -40.20 -33.26
C GLY A 626 21.49 -40.77 -32.43
N ALA A 627 21.76 -41.17 -31.17
CA ALA A 627 20.73 -41.65 -30.25
C ALA A 627 19.72 -40.54 -29.87
N LEU A 628 20.18 -39.31 -29.69
CA LEU A 628 19.32 -38.15 -29.42
C LEU A 628 18.45 -37.77 -30.63
N GLN A 629 18.98 -37.86 -31.85
CA GLN A 629 18.20 -37.60 -33.07
C GLN A 629 17.13 -38.68 -33.32
N GLN A 630 17.35 -39.92 -32.89
CA GLN A 630 16.33 -40.98 -32.93
C GLN A 630 15.24 -40.84 -31.84
N LEU A 631 15.49 -40.08 -30.77
CA LEU A 631 14.52 -39.82 -29.70
C LEU A 631 13.69 -38.55 -29.94
N CYS A 632 14.10 -37.68 -30.88
CA CYS A 632 13.45 -36.40 -31.17
C CYS A 632 12.88 -36.28 -32.60
N GLY A 633 12.99 -37.34 -33.42
CA GLY A 633 12.17 -37.53 -34.62
C GLY A 633 10.99 -38.43 -34.29
#